data_AF-E3BQ06-F1
#
_entry.id   AF-E3BQ06-F1
#
_cell.length_a   1.000
_cell.length_b   1.000
_cell.length_c   1.000
_cell.angle_alpha   90.00
_cell.angle_beta   90.00
_cell.angle_gamma   90.00
#
_symmetry.space_group_name_H-M   'P 1'
#
loop_
_entity.id
_entity.type
_entity.pdbx_description
1 polymer ?
#
loop_
_entity_poly.entity_id
_entity_poly.type
_entity_poly.pdbx_seq_one_letter_code
_entity_poly.pdbx_strand_id
1 'polypeptide(L)'
;MSISRHLVFLPLPALLLVGCANVPNNLNKADSVTHQTIPHDVSKESDETKEQIRSESVQRQNMIPTELSHAEQIAYKTSLINSYQTWAGTPYRYMGNSSDGIDCSAFVRQVYKGALGVHLPRTTLGQVKLGEAVDKENLQVGDLVFFKTGKNERHVGIYLNDNQFISATSSRGVAMSDLSHSYWVKNYWQARRPISNDEVIKDLENALNTRTQSINQNVEQIVVARIAQEKREKLQKEAQIRRNKTEKQSASHQEIFANKQGEAFHACSMKDHWVEYKVKSGDSLGKIAKHFSVSVQKIKQDNHLKDDIIQIGQVLKVHFSDYPPQFEYTVKAGDTLSGIAHAFHTSVKEIKEINRLKSNVIQYKQELKLPC
;
A
#
# COMPACT_ATOMS: atom_id res chain seq x y z
N MET A 1 -32.75 25.91 -32.99
CA MET A 1 -33.51 24.64 -32.87
C MET A 1 -32.95 23.88 -31.68
N SER A 2 -33.77 23.81 -30.63
CA SER A 2 -33.47 23.15 -29.36
C SER A 2 -33.72 21.65 -29.49
N ILE A 3 -32.77 20.81 -29.10
CA ILE A 3 -33.05 19.44 -28.68
C ILE A 3 -32.24 19.15 -27.41
N SER A 4 -32.98 19.16 -26.31
CA SER A 4 -32.66 18.63 -24.99
C SER A 4 -32.68 17.10 -25.01
N ARG A 5 -31.82 16.45 -24.20
CA ARG A 5 -31.96 15.11 -23.57
C ARG A 5 -30.57 14.59 -23.17
N HIS A 6 -30.33 13.92 -22.06
CA HIS A 6 -30.98 13.78 -20.74
C HIS A 6 -29.91 13.06 -19.89
N LEU A 7 -29.59 13.59 -18.70
CA LEU A 7 -28.92 12.80 -17.66
C LEU A 7 -29.84 11.64 -17.27
N VAL A 8 -29.30 10.43 -17.28
CA VAL A 8 -29.88 9.29 -16.56
C VAL A 8 -28.87 8.81 -15.55
N PHE A 9 -29.15 9.15 -14.29
CA PHE A 9 -28.62 8.49 -13.10
C PHE A 9 -29.10 7.02 -13.10
N LEU A 10 -28.19 6.07 -12.94
CA LEU A 10 -28.52 4.71 -12.50
C LEU A 10 -27.75 4.39 -11.22
N PRO A 11 -28.40 3.74 -10.23
CA PRO A 11 -27.96 3.71 -8.84
C PRO A 11 -26.97 2.56 -8.55
N LEU A 12 -26.09 2.79 -7.56
CA LEU A 12 -25.34 1.74 -6.86
C LEU A 12 -26.30 0.71 -6.24
N PRO A 13 -26.03 -0.61 -6.34
CA PRO A 13 -26.55 -1.58 -5.38
C PRO A 13 -25.55 -1.77 -4.23
N ALA A 14 -26.15 -1.81 -3.05
CA ALA A 14 -25.55 -1.89 -1.73
C ALA A 14 -24.73 -3.16 -1.48
N LEU A 15 -23.69 -2.94 -0.69
CA LEU A 15 -22.95 -3.92 0.09
C LEU A 15 -23.92 -4.76 0.95
N LEU A 16 -23.96 -6.08 0.75
CA LEU A 16 -24.55 -7.01 1.70
C LEU A 16 -23.43 -7.88 2.29
N LEU A 17 -23.05 -7.51 3.51
CA LEU A 17 -22.31 -8.34 4.46
C LEU A 17 -23.28 -9.36 5.07
N VAL A 18 -23.09 -10.63 4.74
CA VAL A 18 -23.55 -11.79 5.53
C VAL A 18 -22.40 -12.79 5.39
N GLY A 19 -21.66 -13.21 6.41
CA GLY A 19 -22.07 -13.57 7.76
C GLY A 19 -21.59 -15.01 7.94
N CYS A 20 -20.40 -15.20 8.52
CA CYS A 20 -19.83 -16.51 8.80
C CYS A 20 -20.55 -17.16 9.99
N ALA A 21 -21.16 -18.33 9.79
CA ALA A 21 -21.61 -19.31 10.79
C ALA A 21 -22.12 -20.53 9.98
N ASN A 22 -21.87 -21.81 10.24
CA ASN A 22 -21.42 -22.56 11.40
C ASN A 22 -20.76 -23.86 10.89
N VAL A 23 -19.65 -24.27 11.49
CA VAL A 23 -19.20 -25.67 11.47
C VAL A 23 -19.43 -26.22 12.88
N PRO A 24 -20.16 -27.33 13.07
CA PRO A 24 -20.47 -27.83 14.40
C PRO A 24 -19.24 -28.47 15.07
N ASN A 25 -18.97 -28.00 16.28
CA ASN A 25 -18.12 -28.62 17.28
C ASN A 25 -18.64 -30.02 17.65
N ASN A 26 -17.75 -31.00 17.67
CA ASN A 26 -17.96 -32.22 18.44
C ASN A 26 -16.70 -32.47 19.31
N LEU A 27 -16.76 -31.98 20.55
CA LEU A 27 -15.81 -32.29 21.60
C LEU A 27 -16.62 -32.82 22.78
N ASN A 28 -16.73 -34.16 22.85
CA ASN A 28 -17.16 -34.85 24.06
C ASN A 28 -15.93 -35.15 24.93
N LYS A 29 -15.82 -34.38 26.01
CA LYS A 29 -15.69 -34.82 27.41
C LYS A 29 -14.84 -36.06 27.71
N ALA A 30 -13.71 -35.84 28.38
CA ALA A 30 -13.21 -36.72 29.44
C ALA A 30 -12.34 -35.92 30.42
N ASP A 31 -12.98 -35.56 31.53
CA ASP A 31 -12.55 -35.46 32.93
C ASP A 31 -11.11 -35.12 33.36
N SER A 32 -11.12 -34.37 34.46
CA SER A 32 -10.04 -33.88 35.31
C SER A 32 -8.99 -34.91 35.72
N VAL A 33 -7.74 -34.45 35.94
CA VAL A 33 -7.02 -34.59 37.23
C VAL A 33 -5.63 -33.91 37.16
N THR A 34 -5.43 -32.97 38.10
CA THR A 34 -4.20 -32.48 38.76
C THR A 34 -3.02 -31.86 37.99
N HIS A 35 -2.65 -30.66 38.45
CA HIS A 35 -1.32 -30.05 38.34
C HIS A 35 -0.21 -31.02 38.77
N GLN A 36 0.79 -31.22 37.90
CA GLN A 36 2.15 -31.56 38.32
C GLN A 36 3.16 -31.04 37.28
N THR A 37 3.98 -30.09 37.76
CA THR A 37 5.37 -29.75 37.41
C THR A 37 5.95 -30.20 36.06
N ILE A 38 6.41 -29.21 35.31
CA ILE A 38 7.34 -29.31 34.17
C ILE A 38 8.66 -29.98 34.61
N PRO A 39 9.12 -31.03 33.90
CA PRO A 39 10.54 -31.35 33.83
C PRO A 39 11.10 -30.94 32.46
N HIS A 40 12.17 -30.15 32.52
CA HIS A 40 13.15 -29.98 31.45
C HIS A 40 13.78 -31.34 31.10
N ASP A 41 13.46 -31.93 29.96
CA ASP A 41 14.42 -32.71 29.15
C ASP A 41 13.92 -32.81 27.71
N VAL A 42 14.54 -32.02 26.82
CA VAL A 42 14.32 -32.04 25.38
C VAL A 42 15.54 -32.73 24.77
N SER A 43 15.51 -34.05 24.59
CA SER A 43 16.57 -34.72 23.81
C SER A 43 16.33 -36.14 23.27
N LYS A 44 15.16 -36.80 23.44
CA LYS A 44 15.03 -38.22 23.04
C LYS A 44 13.77 -38.66 22.28
N GLU A 45 13.06 -37.75 21.62
CA GLU A 45 11.84 -38.08 20.86
C GLU A 45 11.95 -37.70 19.37
N SER A 46 13.12 -37.87 18.76
CA SER A 46 13.36 -37.46 17.37
C SER A 46 13.85 -38.55 16.41
N ASP A 47 14.15 -39.76 16.90
CA ASP A 47 14.83 -40.77 16.07
C ASP A 47 13.89 -41.90 15.63
N GLU A 48 12.99 -42.41 16.50
CA GLU A 48 12.00 -43.43 16.12
C GLU A 48 10.99 -42.89 15.09
N THR A 49 10.55 -41.64 15.24
CA THR A 49 9.63 -40.98 14.30
C THR A 49 10.28 -40.71 12.94
N LYS A 50 11.59 -40.42 12.91
CA LYS A 50 12.32 -40.22 11.66
C LYS A 50 12.59 -41.53 10.95
N GLU A 51 12.82 -42.61 11.67
CA GLU A 51 13.09 -43.93 11.09
C GLU A 51 11.79 -44.59 10.57
N GLN A 52 10.65 -44.32 11.22
CA GLN A 52 9.33 -44.74 10.73
C GLN A 52 8.87 -43.92 9.51
N ILE A 53 9.11 -42.60 9.48
CA ILE A 53 8.86 -41.78 8.29
C ILE A 53 9.83 -42.14 7.15
N ARG A 54 11.07 -42.53 7.47
CA ARG A 54 12.07 -42.98 6.48
C ARG A 54 11.76 -44.35 5.91
N SER A 55 11.24 -45.29 6.73
CA SER A 55 10.84 -46.61 6.25
C SER A 55 9.54 -46.56 5.43
N GLU A 56 8.57 -45.71 5.79
CA GLU A 56 7.37 -45.47 4.98
C GLU A 56 7.65 -44.72 3.66
N SER A 57 8.64 -43.81 3.63
CA SER A 57 9.05 -43.12 2.40
C SER A 57 9.90 -44.00 1.47
N VAL A 58 10.72 -44.90 2.01
CA VAL A 58 11.48 -45.89 1.23
C VAL A 58 10.58 -47.01 0.69
N GLN A 59 9.52 -47.43 1.41
CA GLN A 59 8.57 -48.41 0.88
C GLN A 59 7.69 -47.87 -0.25
N ARG A 60 7.38 -46.55 -0.28
CA ARG A 60 6.66 -45.94 -1.41
C ARG A 60 7.48 -45.81 -2.69
N GLN A 61 8.81 -45.84 -2.62
CA GLN A 61 9.67 -45.66 -3.80
C GLN A 61 9.80 -46.91 -4.69
N ASN A 62 9.27 -48.07 -4.27
CA ASN A 62 9.44 -49.35 -4.99
C ASN A 62 8.14 -49.99 -5.51
N MET A 63 7.02 -49.25 -5.58
CA MET A 63 5.88 -49.64 -6.41
C MET A 63 5.88 -48.75 -7.62
N ILE A 64 6.29 -49.26 -8.79
CA ILE A 64 6.06 -48.61 -10.07
C ILE A 64 4.59 -48.82 -10.40
N PRO A 65 3.70 -47.81 -10.32
CA PRO A 65 2.32 -47.96 -10.74
C PRO A 65 2.30 -47.69 -12.24
N THR A 66 2.13 -48.74 -13.05
CA THR A 66 1.92 -48.63 -14.51
C THR A 66 0.62 -47.92 -14.90
N GLU A 67 -0.18 -47.46 -13.94
CA GLU A 67 -1.45 -46.77 -14.13
C GLU A 67 -1.51 -45.53 -13.23
N LEU A 68 -1.86 -44.38 -13.82
CA LEU A 68 -2.08 -43.12 -13.11
C LEU A 68 -3.05 -43.34 -11.93
N SER A 69 -2.76 -42.75 -10.76
CA SER A 69 -3.73 -42.72 -9.66
C SER A 69 -5.01 -41.99 -10.08
N HIS A 70 -6.12 -42.29 -9.43
CA HIS A 70 -7.41 -41.65 -9.75
C HIS A 70 -7.36 -40.11 -9.70
N ALA A 71 -6.60 -39.56 -8.75
CA ALA A 71 -6.42 -38.12 -8.62
C ALA A 71 -5.60 -37.54 -9.78
N GLU A 72 -4.57 -38.24 -10.25
CA GLU A 72 -3.77 -37.81 -11.41
C GLU A 72 -4.57 -37.90 -12.70
N GLN A 73 -5.39 -38.94 -12.88
CA GLN A 73 -6.31 -39.04 -14.01
C GLN A 73 -7.32 -37.87 -14.03
N ILE A 74 -7.85 -37.48 -12.88
CA ILE A 74 -8.73 -36.30 -12.76
C ILE A 74 -7.95 -35.04 -13.15
N ALA A 75 -6.76 -34.81 -12.58
CA ALA A 75 -5.97 -33.62 -12.86
C ALA A 75 -5.58 -33.51 -14.34
N TYR A 76 -5.17 -34.62 -14.96
CA TYR A 76 -4.87 -34.73 -16.38
C TYR A 76 -6.07 -34.37 -17.25
N LYS A 77 -7.23 -35.01 -16.99
CA LYS A 77 -8.49 -34.71 -17.69
C LYS A 77 -8.87 -33.24 -17.54
N THR A 78 -8.79 -32.70 -16.31
CA THR A 78 -9.09 -31.30 -16.02
C THR A 78 -8.16 -30.36 -16.79
N SER A 79 -6.88 -30.68 -16.94
CA SER A 79 -5.95 -29.87 -17.73
C SER A 79 -6.34 -29.80 -19.21
N LEU A 80 -6.66 -30.95 -19.81
CA LEU A 80 -7.15 -31.02 -21.19
C LEU A 80 -8.45 -30.24 -21.38
N ILE A 81 -9.40 -30.37 -20.44
CA ILE A 81 -10.68 -29.63 -20.48
C ILE A 81 -10.46 -28.12 -20.35
N ASN A 82 -9.61 -27.68 -19.43
CA ASN A 82 -9.31 -26.25 -19.25
C ASN A 82 -8.67 -25.67 -20.51
N SER A 83 -7.74 -26.40 -21.14
CA SER A 83 -7.15 -25.97 -22.40
C SER A 83 -8.17 -25.99 -23.54
N TYR A 84 -9.05 -26.98 -23.63
CA TYR A 84 -10.16 -26.98 -24.58
C TYR A 84 -11.07 -25.76 -24.42
N GLN A 85 -11.41 -25.38 -23.19
CA GLN A 85 -12.32 -24.26 -22.91
C GLN A 85 -11.82 -22.93 -23.49
N THR A 86 -10.51 -22.72 -23.62
CA THR A 86 -9.97 -21.50 -24.25
C THR A 86 -10.19 -21.44 -25.77
N TRP A 87 -10.54 -22.57 -26.38
CA TRP A 87 -10.76 -22.72 -27.82
C TRP A 87 -12.21 -23.08 -28.18
N ALA A 88 -13.05 -23.40 -27.19
CA ALA A 88 -14.42 -23.83 -27.43
C ALA A 88 -15.20 -22.82 -28.28
N GLY A 89 -15.83 -23.30 -29.35
CA GLY A 89 -16.57 -22.48 -30.30
C GLY A 89 -15.73 -21.77 -31.37
N THR A 90 -14.39 -21.83 -31.33
CA THR A 90 -13.55 -21.27 -32.41
C THR A 90 -13.96 -21.90 -33.76
N PRO A 91 -14.27 -21.09 -34.80
CA PRO A 91 -14.66 -21.61 -36.10
C PRO A 91 -13.59 -22.50 -36.72
N TYR A 92 -14.02 -23.49 -37.50
CA TYR A 92 -13.07 -24.28 -38.27
C TYR A 92 -12.52 -23.47 -39.45
N ARG A 93 -11.20 -23.51 -39.64
CA ARG A 93 -10.53 -22.96 -40.82
C ARG A 93 -9.45 -23.93 -41.25
N TYR A 94 -9.50 -24.40 -42.50
CA TYR A 94 -8.46 -25.25 -43.06
C TYR A 94 -7.09 -24.57 -42.93
N MET A 95 -6.09 -25.29 -42.41
CA MET A 95 -4.76 -24.76 -42.07
C MET A 95 -4.73 -23.63 -41.03
N GLY A 96 -5.87 -23.27 -40.44
CA GLY A 96 -6.00 -22.27 -39.39
C GLY A 96 -5.26 -22.66 -38.12
N ASN A 97 -4.78 -21.66 -37.39
CA ASN A 97 -4.04 -21.83 -36.14
C ASN A 97 -4.19 -20.60 -35.21
N SER A 98 -5.37 -19.98 -35.19
CA SER A 98 -5.67 -18.82 -34.33
C SER A 98 -7.10 -18.88 -33.81
N SER A 99 -7.43 -17.99 -32.87
CA SER A 99 -8.78 -17.84 -32.30
C SER A 99 -9.86 -17.46 -33.32
N ASP A 100 -9.47 -16.94 -34.49
CA ASP A 100 -10.40 -16.59 -35.58
C ASP A 100 -10.67 -17.77 -36.53
N GLY A 101 -9.97 -18.89 -36.33
CA GLY A 101 -10.06 -20.05 -37.21
C GLY A 101 -8.96 -21.06 -36.96
N ILE A 102 -9.35 -22.31 -36.69
CA ILE A 102 -8.41 -23.41 -36.42
C ILE A 102 -8.81 -24.71 -37.11
N ASP A 103 -7.85 -25.51 -37.55
CA ASP A 103 -8.13 -26.87 -38.03
C ASP A 103 -7.98 -27.93 -36.93
N CYS A 104 -8.38 -29.17 -37.23
CA CYS A 104 -8.41 -30.26 -36.27
C CYS A 104 -7.04 -30.57 -35.66
N SER A 105 -6.00 -30.69 -36.48
CA SER A 105 -4.64 -30.99 -36.04
C SER A 105 -3.97 -29.83 -35.30
N ALA A 106 -4.23 -28.58 -35.72
CA ALA A 106 -3.80 -27.39 -34.99
C ALA A 106 -4.47 -27.32 -33.62
N PHE A 107 -5.78 -27.56 -33.55
CA PHE A 107 -6.53 -27.56 -32.30
C PHE A 107 -5.96 -28.59 -31.32
N VAL A 108 -5.77 -29.84 -31.75
CA VAL A 108 -5.16 -30.90 -30.93
C VAL A 108 -3.80 -30.48 -30.40
N ARG A 109 -2.96 -29.89 -31.26
CA ARG A 109 -1.64 -29.36 -30.87
C ARG A 109 -1.76 -28.26 -29.82
N GLN A 110 -2.71 -27.34 -29.94
CA GLN A 110 -2.87 -26.24 -28.99
C GLN A 110 -3.38 -26.72 -27.64
N VAL A 111 -4.28 -27.71 -27.62
CA VAL A 111 -4.76 -28.31 -26.36
C VAL A 111 -3.61 -29.01 -25.64
N TYR A 112 -2.84 -29.84 -26.34
CA TYR A 112 -1.69 -30.52 -25.74
C TYR A 112 -0.60 -29.55 -25.25
N LYS A 113 -0.31 -28.51 -26.04
CA LYS A 113 0.63 -27.47 -25.64
C LYS A 113 0.14 -26.70 -24.40
N GLY A 114 -1.14 -26.32 -24.38
CA GLY A 114 -1.71 -25.53 -23.28
C GLY A 114 -1.91 -26.33 -21.99
N ALA A 115 -2.25 -27.62 -22.11
CA ALA A 115 -2.49 -28.49 -20.97
C ALA A 115 -1.21 -29.09 -20.39
N LEU A 116 -0.24 -29.45 -21.25
CA LEU A 116 0.91 -30.28 -20.88
C LEU A 116 2.26 -29.72 -21.34
N GLY A 117 2.28 -28.62 -22.10
CA GLY A 117 3.53 -28.11 -22.71
C GLY A 117 4.05 -28.95 -23.88
N VAL A 118 3.31 -29.97 -24.33
CA VAL A 118 3.76 -30.92 -25.36
C VAL A 118 3.51 -30.39 -26.77
N HIS A 119 4.56 -30.44 -27.59
CA HIS A 119 4.55 -29.95 -28.96
C HIS A 119 4.27 -31.05 -29.98
N LEU A 120 2.99 -31.25 -30.31
CA LEU A 120 2.61 -32.20 -31.35
C LEU A 120 2.92 -31.69 -32.78
N PRO A 121 3.16 -32.59 -33.75
CA PRO A 121 3.28 -32.24 -35.16
C PRO A 121 2.07 -31.45 -35.67
N ARG A 122 2.27 -30.58 -36.66
CA ARG A 122 1.22 -29.71 -37.20
C ARG A 122 0.12 -30.45 -37.94
N THR A 123 0.39 -31.63 -38.50
CA THR A 123 -0.53 -32.33 -39.42
C THR A 123 -1.10 -33.59 -38.79
N THR A 124 -2.33 -33.94 -39.16
CA THR A 124 -2.98 -35.20 -38.76
C THR A 124 -2.12 -36.43 -39.09
N LEU A 125 -1.46 -36.44 -40.26
CA LEU A 125 -0.56 -37.51 -40.68
C LEU A 125 0.78 -37.55 -39.92
N GLY A 126 1.17 -36.45 -39.29
CA GLY A 126 2.29 -36.43 -38.34
C GLY A 126 1.86 -37.00 -36.98
N GLN A 127 0.72 -36.54 -36.47
CA GLN A 127 0.18 -36.95 -35.17
C GLN A 127 -0.17 -38.44 -35.12
N VAL A 128 -0.64 -39.02 -36.23
CA VAL A 128 -1.00 -40.44 -36.32
C VAL A 128 0.18 -41.41 -36.19
N LYS A 129 1.42 -40.89 -36.28
CA LYS A 129 2.67 -41.66 -36.12
C LYS A 129 3.25 -41.57 -34.70
N LEU A 130 2.64 -40.78 -33.83
CA LEU A 130 3.12 -40.61 -32.46
C LEU A 130 2.70 -41.79 -31.59
N GLY A 131 3.60 -42.13 -30.66
CA GLY A 131 3.37 -43.09 -29.60
C GLY A 131 2.77 -44.42 -30.06
N GLU A 132 2.05 -45.06 -29.14
CA GLU A 132 1.57 -46.43 -29.32
C GLU A 132 0.19 -46.47 -29.97
N ALA A 133 -0.08 -47.52 -30.73
CA ALA A 133 -1.42 -47.78 -31.25
C ALA A 133 -2.32 -48.26 -30.11
N VAL A 134 -3.55 -47.74 -30.05
CA VAL A 134 -4.52 -48.09 -29.01
C VAL A 134 -5.75 -48.70 -29.66
N ASP A 135 -6.15 -49.86 -29.16
CA ASP A 135 -7.42 -50.49 -29.54
C ASP A 135 -8.58 -49.64 -29.02
N LYS A 136 -9.69 -49.59 -29.78
CA LYS A 136 -10.80 -48.68 -29.50
C LYS A 136 -11.42 -48.94 -28.11
N GLU A 137 -11.39 -50.17 -27.66
CA GLU A 137 -11.91 -50.64 -26.38
C GLU A 137 -11.02 -50.21 -25.21
N ASN A 138 -9.76 -49.89 -25.48
CA ASN A 138 -8.74 -49.50 -24.50
C ASN A 138 -8.44 -47.99 -24.54
N LEU A 139 -9.35 -47.20 -25.12
CA LEU A 139 -9.23 -45.75 -25.17
C LEU A 139 -9.21 -45.16 -23.77
N GLN A 140 -8.20 -44.32 -23.53
CA GLN A 140 -8.02 -43.56 -22.31
C GLN A 140 -8.08 -42.07 -22.60
N VAL A 141 -8.43 -41.28 -21.57
CA VAL A 141 -8.41 -39.81 -21.64
C VAL A 141 -7.07 -39.36 -22.24
N GLY A 142 -7.12 -38.46 -23.21
CA GLY A 142 -5.95 -37.94 -23.91
C GLY A 142 -5.67 -38.66 -25.23
N ASP A 143 -6.04 -39.93 -25.41
CA ASP A 143 -5.76 -40.65 -26.65
C ASP A 143 -6.28 -39.89 -27.89
N LEU A 144 -5.48 -39.86 -28.94
CA LEU A 144 -5.85 -39.22 -30.19
C LEU A 144 -6.67 -40.19 -31.03
N VAL A 145 -7.90 -39.82 -31.35
CA VAL A 145 -8.79 -40.59 -32.22
C VAL A 145 -8.76 -40.04 -33.63
N PHE A 146 -8.54 -40.91 -34.61
CA PHE A 146 -8.36 -40.54 -36.02
C PHE A 146 -9.51 -41.07 -36.88
N PHE A 147 -9.86 -40.30 -37.91
CA PHE A 147 -10.95 -40.64 -38.81
C PHE A 147 -10.59 -40.40 -40.28
N LYS A 148 -11.20 -41.17 -41.18
CA LYS A 148 -11.17 -41.02 -42.64
C LYS A 148 -12.47 -40.35 -43.10
N THR A 149 -12.56 -39.03 -43.00
CA THR A 149 -13.80 -38.26 -43.27
C THR A 149 -14.08 -38.01 -44.75
N GLY A 150 -13.17 -38.40 -45.63
CA GLY A 150 -13.28 -38.29 -47.09
C GLY A 150 -12.13 -39.02 -47.79
N LYS A 151 -12.12 -39.01 -49.13
CA LYS A 151 -11.15 -39.77 -49.97
C LYS A 151 -9.70 -39.54 -49.51
N ASN A 152 -9.32 -38.27 -49.32
CA ASN A 152 -7.99 -37.87 -48.86
C ASN A 152 -8.04 -37.02 -47.58
N GLU A 153 -9.20 -36.94 -46.94
CA GLU A 153 -9.37 -36.16 -45.73
C GLU A 153 -9.13 -37.01 -44.49
N ARG A 154 -8.39 -36.45 -43.54
CA ARG A 154 -8.10 -37.06 -42.26
C ARG A 154 -8.47 -36.09 -41.16
N HIS A 155 -9.16 -36.62 -40.16
CA HIS A 155 -9.58 -35.85 -39.00
C HIS A 155 -8.97 -36.45 -37.74
N VAL A 156 -8.78 -35.60 -36.73
CA VAL A 156 -8.24 -35.99 -35.43
C VAL A 156 -8.99 -35.25 -34.32
N GLY A 157 -9.15 -35.93 -33.20
CA GLY A 157 -9.63 -35.35 -31.95
C GLY A 157 -8.98 -36.01 -30.75
N ILE A 158 -9.27 -35.46 -29.57
CA ILE A 158 -8.74 -35.94 -28.28
C ILE A 158 -9.88 -36.65 -27.57
N TYR A 159 -9.71 -37.93 -27.27
CA TYR A 159 -10.64 -38.69 -26.46
C TYR A 159 -10.64 -38.20 -25.01
N LEU A 160 -11.81 -38.14 -24.42
CA LEU A 160 -11.99 -37.80 -23.01
C LEU A 160 -12.47 -39.06 -22.28
N ASN A 161 -13.77 -39.20 -22.05
CA ASN A 161 -14.37 -40.36 -21.44
C ASN A 161 -15.79 -40.53 -21.98
N ASP A 162 -16.46 -41.63 -21.65
CA ASP A 162 -17.88 -41.87 -21.99
C ASP A 162 -18.17 -41.71 -23.49
N ASN A 163 -17.25 -42.19 -24.34
CA ASN A 163 -17.28 -42.02 -25.80
C ASN A 163 -17.18 -40.57 -26.30
N GLN A 164 -16.89 -39.60 -25.44
CA GLN A 164 -16.74 -38.22 -25.84
C GLN A 164 -15.34 -37.91 -26.33
N PHE A 165 -15.25 -37.07 -27.35
CA PHE A 165 -13.99 -36.53 -27.83
C PHE A 165 -14.16 -35.08 -28.31
N ILE A 166 -13.09 -34.30 -28.19
CA ILE A 166 -13.06 -32.89 -28.61
C ILE A 166 -12.28 -32.75 -29.92
N SER A 167 -12.80 -31.96 -30.86
CA SER A 167 -12.12 -31.65 -32.12
C SER A 167 -12.66 -30.38 -32.76
N ALA A 168 -11.97 -29.85 -33.77
CA ALA A 168 -12.46 -28.74 -34.59
C ALA A 168 -13.11 -29.27 -35.87
N THR A 169 -14.44 -29.18 -36.02
CA THR A 169 -15.17 -29.65 -37.21
C THR A 169 -15.67 -28.50 -38.07
N SER A 170 -15.79 -28.72 -39.39
CA SER A 170 -16.31 -27.72 -40.33
C SER A 170 -17.72 -27.21 -39.98
N SER A 171 -18.55 -28.05 -39.35
CA SER A 171 -19.93 -27.73 -39.01
C SER A 171 -20.12 -27.02 -37.67
N ARG A 172 -19.27 -27.29 -36.67
CA ARG A 172 -19.47 -26.80 -35.29
C ARG A 172 -18.27 -26.06 -34.71
N GLY A 173 -17.20 -25.90 -35.48
CA GLY A 173 -15.93 -25.40 -34.97
C GLY A 173 -15.36 -26.34 -33.90
N VAL A 174 -14.61 -25.79 -32.96
CA VAL A 174 -14.10 -26.52 -31.80
C VAL A 174 -15.24 -26.91 -30.87
N ALA A 175 -15.55 -28.20 -30.82
CA ALA A 175 -16.66 -28.72 -30.04
C ALA A 175 -16.42 -30.18 -29.59
N MET A 176 -17.20 -30.59 -28.60
CA MET A 176 -17.29 -31.98 -28.16
C MET A 176 -18.22 -32.78 -29.08
N SER A 177 -17.86 -34.03 -29.36
CA SER A 177 -18.57 -34.98 -30.20
C SER A 177 -18.65 -36.34 -29.47
N ASP A 178 -19.58 -37.18 -29.91
CA ASP A 178 -19.77 -38.53 -29.38
C ASP A 178 -19.30 -39.58 -30.41
N LEU A 179 -18.36 -40.45 -30.05
CA LEU A 179 -17.85 -41.53 -30.88
C LEU A 179 -18.90 -42.58 -31.25
N SER A 180 -19.99 -42.68 -30.49
CA SER A 180 -21.11 -43.58 -30.77
C SER A 180 -22.02 -43.06 -31.89
N HIS A 181 -21.92 -41.77 -32.25
CA HIS A 181 -22.68 -41.21 -33.35
C HIS A 181 -22.30 -41.87 -34.67
N SER A 182 -23.30 -42.27 -35.46
CA SER A 182 -23.14 -43.09 -36.68
C SER A 182 -22.08 -42.57 -37.67
N TYR A 183 -22.02 -41.25 -37.86
CA TYR A 183 -20.97 -40.61 -38.66
C TYR A 183 -19.56 -40.93 -38.16
N TRP A 184 -19.29 -40.82 -36.86
CA TRP A 184 -17.96 -41.07 -36.30
C TRP A 184 -17.63 -42.55 -36.27
N VAL A 185 -18.61 -43.41 -35.97
CA VAL A 185 -18.47 -44.87 -36.07
C VAL A 185 -18.04 -45.28 -37.48
N LYS A 186 -18.74 -44.81 -38.51
CA LYS A 186 -18.45 -45.14 -39.91
C LYS A 186 -17.06 -44.69 -40.36
N ASN A 187 -16.59 -43.56 -39.86
CA ASN A 187 -15.34 -42.94 -40.32
C ASN A 187 -14.14 -43.23 -39.41
N TYR A 188 -14.32 -43.94 -38.29
CA TYR A 188 -13.24 -44.26 -37.36
C TYR A 188 -12.10 -45.01 -38.07
N TRP A 189 -10.86 -44.61 -37.80
CA TRP A 189 -9.67 -45.21 -38.41
C TRP A 189 -8.81 -45.94 -37.39
N GLN A 190 -8.30 -45.24 -36.38
CA GLN A 190 -7.45 -45.81 -35.33
C GLN A 190 -7.30 -44.80 -34.17
N ALA A 191 -6.67 -45.22 -33.09
CA ALA A 191 -6.24 -44.34 -32.02
C ALA A 191 -4.74 -44.43 -31.73
N ARG A 192 -4.19 -43.35 -31.16
CA ARG A 192 -2.80 -43.29 -30.69
C ARG A 192 -2.72 -42.70 -29.30
N ARG A 193 -1.85 -43.24 -28.47
CA ARG A 193 -1.44 -42.65 -27.19
C ARG A 193 -0.14 -41.90 -27.40
N PRO A 194 -0.16 -40.58 -27.61
CA PRO A 194 1.02 -39.84 -28.07
C PRO A 194 2.08 -39.63 -26.99
N ILE A 195 1.72 -39.78 -25.71
CA ILE A 195 2.61 -39.60 -24.56
C ILE A 195 2.42 -40.82 -23.65
N SER A 196 3.51 -41.41 -23.17
CA SER A 196 3.43 -42.49 -22.17
C SER A 196 2.96 -41.95 -20.81
N ASN A 197 2.33 -42.80 -19.99
CA ASN A 197 1.87 -42.38 -18.66
C ASN A 197 3.01 -41.80 -17.80
N ASP A 198 4.23 -42.33 -17.90
CA ASP A 198 5.39 -41.84 -17.17
C ASP A 198 5.81 -40.41 -17.58
N GLU A 199 5.77 -40.10 -18.87
CA GLU A 199 6.03 -38.76 -19.39
C GLU A 199 4.92 -37.79 -18.98
N VAL A 200 3.65 -38.23 -19.00
CA VAL A 200 2.51 -37.43 -18.52
C VAL A 200 2.65 -37.11 -17.03
N ILE A 201 2.99 -38.10 -16.20
CA ILE A 201 3.21 -37.90 -14.76
C ILE A 201 4.31 -36.88 -14.53
N LYS A 202 5.46 -37.05 -15.19
CA LYS A 202 6.60 -36.14 -15.05
C LYS A 202 6.25 -34.71 -15.45
N ASP A 203 5.51 -34.52 -16.54
CA ASP A 203 5.10 -33.18 -16.99
C ASP A 203 4.02 -32.57 -16.09
N LEU A 204 3.08 -33.36 -15.59
CA LEU A 204 2.09 -32.92 -14.60
C LEU A 204 2.75 -32.54 -13.28
N GLU A 205 3.71 -33.35 -12.79
CA GLU A 205 4.51 -33.05 -11.61
C GLU A 205 5.29 -31.75 -11.82
N ASN A 206 5.97 -31.58 -12.95
CA ASN A 206 6.69 -30.34 -13.27
C ASN A 206 5.74 -29.14 -13.32
N ALA A 207 4.57 -29.27 -13.95
CA ALA A 207 3.57 -28.20 -14.03
C ALA A 207 2.98 -27.87 -12.66
N LEU A 208 2.67 -28.88 -11.84
CA LEU A 208 2.16 -28.72 -10.48
C LEU A 208 3.21 -28.08 -9.58
N ASN A 209 4.47 -28.50 -9.67
CA ASN A 209 5.59 -27.93 -8.95
C ASN A 209 5.80 -26.46 -9.35
N THR A 210 5.77 -26.16 -10.65
CA THR A 210 5.89 -24.77 -11.16
C THR A 210 4.75 -23.89 -10.66
N ARG A 211 3.51 -24.41 -10.69
CA ARG A 211 2.33 -23.68 -10.19
C ARG A 211 2.41 -23.46 -8.68
N THR A 212 2.82 -24.48 -7.93
CA THR A 212 3.01 -24.40 -6.48
C THR A 212 4.08 -23.37 -6.14
N GLN A 213 5.20 -23.35 -6.87
CA GLN A 213 6.25 -22.35 -6.71
C GLN A 213 5.74 -20.94 -6.99
N SER A 214 4.95 -20.75 -8.06
CA SER A 214 4.34 -19.45 -8.39
C SER A 214 3.34 -18.98 -7.33
N ILE A 215 2.53 -19.89 -6.78
CA ILE A 215 1.61 -19.59 -5.67
C ILE A 215 2.40 -19.16 -4.43
N ASN A 216 3.43 -19.92 -4.06
CA ASN A 216 4.27 -19.60 -2.90
C ASN A 216 4.95 -18.24 -3.05
N GLN A 217 5.49 -17.93 -4.23
CA GLN A 217 6.06 -16.62 -4.52
C GLN A 217 5.02 -15.49 -4.38
N ASN A 218 3.80 -15.69 -4.87
CA ASN A 218 2.72 -14.70 -4.73
C ASN A 218 2.32 -14.51 -3.26
N VAL A 219 2.22 -15.59 -2.48
CA VAL A 219 1.94 -15.53 -1.04
C VAL A 219 3.04 -14.77 -0.30
N GLU A 220 4.31 -15.05 -0.60
CA GLU A 220 5.45 -14.32 -0.04
C GLU A 220 5.37 -12.82 -0.33
N GLN A 221 5.07 -12.43 -1.58
CA GLN A 221 4.90 -11.03 -1.96
C GLN A 221 3.75 -10.36 -1.20
N ILE A 222 2.61 -11.05 -1.02
CA ILE A 222 1.47 -10.54 -0.26
C ILE A 222 1.84 -10.36 1.22
N VAL A 223 2.53 -11.32 1.82
CA VAL A 223 2.95 -11.26 3.22
C VAL A 223 3.95 -10.12 3.43
N VAL A 224 4.95 -9.99 2.56
CA VAL A 224 5.94 -8.90 2.62
C VAL A 224 5.27 -7.54 2.46
N ALA A 225 4.34 -7.40 1.51
CA ALA A 225 3.59 -6.17 1.31
C ALA A 225 2.77 -5.79 2.56
N ARG A 226 2.12 -6.78 3.20
CA ARG A 226 1.35 -6.57 4.44
C ARG A 226 2.23 -6.11 5.59
N ILE A 227 3.38 -6.78 5.81
CA ILE A 227 4.35 -6.39 6.84
C ILE A 227 4.87 -4.97 6.59
N ALA A 228 5.18 -4.63 5.33
CA ALA A 228 5.65 -3.30 4.97
C ALA A 228 4.58 -2.23 5.22
N GLN A 229 3.31 -2.53 4.93
CA GLN A 229 2.18 -1.64 5.22
C GLN A 229 2.03 -1.41 6.73
N GLU A 230 2.00 -2.47 7.53
CA GLU A 230 1.90 -2.36 9.00
C GLU A 230 3.04 -1.53 9.60
N LYS A 231 4.27 -1.70 9.09
CA LYS A 231 5.42 -0.89 9.50
C LYS A 231 5.26 0.58 9.13
N ARG A 232 4.73 0.90 7.94
CA ARG A 232 4.46 2.29 7.51
C ARG A 232 3.39 2.95 8.39
N GLU A 233 2.31 2.22 8.70
CA GLU A 233 1.24 2.72 9.57
C GLU A 233 1.75 3.01 10.99
N LYS A 234 2.63 2.14 11.52
CA LYS A 234 3.28 2.36 12.83
C LYS A 234 4.15 3.62 12.81
N LEU A 235 4.99 3.78 11.79
CA LEU A 235 5.86 4.96 11.64
C LEU A 235 5.05 6.25 11.50
N GLN A 236 3.93 6.23 10.76
CA GLN A 236 3.05 7.39 10.63
C GLN A 236 2.39 7.76 11.97
N LYS A 237 1.90 6.77 12.73
CA LYS A 237 1.33 7.00 14.07
C LYS A 237 2.37 7.61 15.01
N GLU A 238 3.59 7.07 15.02
CA GLU A 238 4.70 7.60 15.83
C GLU A 238 5.08 9.04 15.43
N ALA A 239 5.11 9.35 14.14
CA ALA A 239 5.38 10.69 13.64
C ALA A 239 4.30 11.70 14.07
N GLN A 240 3.03 11.31 14.02
CA GLN A 240 1.91 12.15 14.45
C GLN A 240 1.98 12.45 15.95
N ILE A 241 2.28 11.44 16.78
CA ILE A 241 2.44 11.61 18.23
C ILE A 241 3.56 12.62 18.54
N ARG A 242 4.69 12.53 17.82
CA ARG A 242 5.82 13.47 17.99
C ARG A 242 5.41 14.90 17.64
N ARG A 243 4.71 15.13 16.52
CA ARG A 243 4.23 16.46 16.12
C ARG A 243 3.31 17.08 17.16
N ASN A 244 2.29 16.34 17.61
CA ASN A 244 1.35 16.82 18.62
C ASN A 244 2.06 17.22 19.93
N LYS A 245 3.12 16.50 20.32
CA LYS A 245 3.92 16.83 21.52
C LYS A 245 4.68 18.15 21.34
N THR A 246 5.26 18.39 20.17
CA THR A 246 5.97 19.63 19.85
C THR A 246 5.03 20.84 19.83
N GLU A 247 3.85 20.69 19.23
CA GLU A 247 2.82 21.75 19.17
C GLU A 247 2.31 22.14 20.57
N LYS A 248 2.10 21.15 21.45
CA LYS A 248 1.69 21.39 22.84
C LYS A 248 2.77 22.13 23.64
N GLN A 249 4.05 21.85 23.36
CA GLN A 249 5.16 22.55 24.01
C GLN A 249 5.33 24.00 23.52
N SER A 250 5.08 24.29 22.24
CA SER A 250 5.13 25.66 21.72
C SER A 250 3.97 26.52 22.21
N ALA A 251 2.76 25.96 22.30
CA ALA A 251 1.59 26.66 22.83
C ALA A 251 1.77 27.06 24.31
N SER A 252 2.31 26.14 25.12
CA SER A 252 2.62 26.42 26.54
C SER A 252 3.69 27.52 26.71
N HIS A 253 4.68 27.59 25.82
CA HIS A 253 5.65 28.69 25.86
C HIS A 253 4.99 30.02 25.50
N GLN A 254 4.12 30.08 24.49
CA GLN A 254 3.46 31.33 24.08
C GLN A 254 2.52 31.92 25.15
N GLU A 255 1.78 31.11 25.89
CA GLU A 255 0.90 31.59 26.98
C GLU A 255 1.69 32.23 28.14
N ILE A 256 2.86 31.69 28.47
CA ILE A 256 3.73 32.25 29.53
C ILE A 256 4.29 33.63 29.13
N PHE A 257 4.47 33.88 27.82
CA PHE A 257 4.92 35.17 27.30
C PHE A 257 3.82 36.24 27.35
N ALA A 258 2.56 35.89 27.08
CA ALA A 258 1.45 36.84 27.07
C ALA A 258 1.12 37.40 28.47
N ASN A 259 1.14 36.56 29.51
CA ASN A 259 0.79 36.98 30.87
C ASN A 259 1.82 37.94 31.50
N LYS A 260 3.08 37.91 31.07
CA LYS A 260 4.12 38.82 31.57
C LYS A 260 4.09 40.22 30.97
N GLN A 261 3.49 40.40 29.79
CA GLN A 261 3.32 41.74 29.20
C GLN A 261 2.31 42.59 29.98
N GLY A 262 1.30 41.96 30.59
CA GLY A 262 0.27 42.67 31.38
C GLY A 262 0.78 43.25 32.71
N GLU A 263 1.71 42.56 33.38
CA GLU A 263 2.26 42.99 34.68
C GLU A 263 3.31 44.12 34.54
N ALA A 264 4.11 44.09 33.47
CA ALA A 264 5.11 45.13 33.22
C ALA A 264 4.50 46.49 32.82
N PHE A 265 3.35 46.49 32.13
CA PHE A 265 2.64 47.74 31.79
C PHE A 265 2.02 48.46 33.00
N HIS A 266 1.73 47.75 34.10
CA HIS A 266 1.19 48.35 35.32
C HIS A 266 2.27 48.95 36.25
N ALA A 267 3.52 48.49 36.16
CA ALA A 267 4.61 48.98 37.00
C ALA A 267 5.10 50.39 36.61
N CYS A 268 4.74 50.88 35.41
CA CYS A 268 5.13 52.19 34.94
C CYS A 268 4.06 53.26 35.16
N SER A 269 3.74 53.55 36.42
CA SER A 269 2.88 54.67 36.80
C SER A 269 3.74 55.91 37.06
N MET A 270 3.87 56.77 36.04
CA MET A 270 4.57 58.06 36.19
C MET A 270 3.72 59.02 37.04
N LYS A 271 4.30 59.56 38.10
CA LYS A 271 3.75 60.77 38.74
C LYS A 271 4.00 61.94 37.79
N ASP A 272 2.94 62.61 37.36
CA ASP A 272 2.97 63.70 36.38
C ASP A 272 3.75 64.92 36.88
N HIS A 273 4.95 65.14 36.35
CA HIS A 273 5.63 66.43 36.42
C HIS A 273 5.72 67.04 35.01
N TRP A 274 5.31 68.31 34.88
CA TRP A 274 5.40 69.06 33.65
C TRP A 274 5.90 70.48 33.89
N VAL A 275 6.54 71.04 32.87
CA VAL A 275 6.93 72.46 32.80
C VAL A 275 6.35 73.12 31.58
N GLU A 276 6.10 74.42 31.67
CA GLU A 276 5.80 75.26 30.52
C GLU A 276 7.10 75.78 29.90
N TYR A 277 7.41 75.35 28.68
CA TYR A 277 8.59 75.76 27.93
C TYR A 277 8.21 76.73 26.81
N LYS A 278 8.78 77.94 26.83
CA LYS A 278 8.58 78.94 25.78
C LYS A 278 9.62 78.76 24.67
N VAL A 279 9.15 78.45 23.46
CA VAL A 279 9.96 78.19 22.26
C VAL A 279 10.81 79.41 21.89
N LYS A 280 12.11 79.19 21.70
CA LYS A 280 13.10 80.22 21.36
C LYS A 280 13.57 80.05 19.91
N SER A 281 14.22 81.08 19.38
CA SER A 281 14.83 81.00 18.04
C SER A 281 15.84 79.85 17.97
N GLY A 282 15.69 78.96 16.98
CA GLY A 282 16.55 77.79 16.77
C GLY A 282 16.09 76.48 17.44
N ASP A 283 14.97 76.52 18.17
CA ASP A 283 14.37 75.33 18.77
C ASP A 283 13.69 74.43 17.73
N SER A 284 13.64 73.14 18.03
CA SER A 284 12.80 72.15 17.35
C SER A 284 12.24 71.18 18.38
N LEU A 285 11.09 70.54 18.07
CA LEU A 285 10.51 69.55 18.99
C LEU A 285 11.51 68.45 19.37
N GLY A 286 12.35 68.00 18.45
CA GLY A 286 13.39 66.99 18.72
C GLY A 286 14.47 67.47 19.70
N LYS A 287 14.90 68.75 19.62
CA LYS A 287 15.87 69.31 20.57
C LYS A 287 15.25 69.47 21.96
N ILE A 288 14.00 69.92 22.04
CA ILE A 288 13.26 70.10 23.29
C ILE A 288 13.02 68.73 23.93
N ALA A 289 12.49 67.77 23.17
CA ALA A 289 12.27 66.38 23.58
C ALA A 289 13.55 65.76 24.16
N LYS A 290 14.68 65.93 23.48
CA LYS A 290 15.97 65.45 23.95
C LYS A 290 16.44 66.13 25.24
N HIS A 291 16.18 67.42 25.40
CA HIS A 291 16.59 68.17 26.58
C HIS A 291 15.82 67.74 27.83
N PHE A 292 14.51 67.48 27.68
CA PHE A 292 13.62 67.07 28.76
C PHE A 292 13.48 65.55 28.90
N SER A 293 14.26 64.77 28.14
CA SER A 293 14.24 63.31 28.13
C SER A 293 12.83 62.71 27.92
N VAL A 294 12.08 63.27 26.96
CA VAL A 294 10.74 62.80 26.57
C VAL A 294 10.63 62.60 25.06
N SER A 295 9.61 61.87 24.60
CA SER A 295 9.40 61.66 23.17
C SER A 295 8.75 62.89 22.51
N VAL A 296 9.10 63.15 21.25
CA VAL A 296 8.45 64.20 20.44
C VAL A 296 6.94 63.96 20.36
N GLN A 297 6.53 62.70 20.22
CA GLN A 297 5.12 62.32 20.15
C GLN A 297 4.35 62.69 21.41
N LYS A 298 4.95 62.51 22.60
CA LYS A 298 4.33 62.91 23.87
C LYS A 298 4.16 64.42 23.95
N ILE A 299 5.18 65.21 23.59
CA ILE A 299 5.05 66.68 23.52
C ILE A 299 3.92 67.08 22.56
N LYS A 300 3.80 66.42 21.41
CA LYS A 300 2.71 66.72 20.45
C LYS A 300 1.34 66.38 21.02
N GLN A 301 1.21 65.25 21.72
CA GLN A 301 -0.05 64.85 22.36
C GLN A 301 -0.46 65.84 23.45
N ASP A 302 0.47 66.20 24.34
CA ASP A 302 0.22 67.09 25.48
C ASP A 302 -0.14 68.51 25.07
N ASN A 303 0.29 68.91 23.87
CA ASN A 303 0.06 70.25 23.31
C ASN A 303 -0.88 70.25 22.10
N HIS A 304 -1.49 69.11 21.79
CA HIS A 304 -2.38 68.92 20.64
C HIS A 304 -1.80 69.40 19.30
N LEU A 305 -0.49 69.20 19.10
CA LEU A 305 0.20 69.56 17.86
C LEU A 305 -0.05 68.50 16.79
N LYS A 306 -0.45 68.93 15.59
CA LYS A 306 -0.71 68.04 14.46
C LYS A 306 0.58 67.67 13.71
N ASP A 307 1.55 68.57 13.69
CA ASP A 307 2.84 68.41 13.01
C ASP A 307 3.99 68.82 13.94
N ASP A 308 5.21 68.83 13.40
CA ASP A 308 6.43 69.12 14.16
C ASP A 308 6.79 70.62 14.14
N ILE A 309 5.92 71.47 13.59
CA ILE A 309 6.15 72.90 13.41
C ILE A 309 5.78 73.62 14.70
N ILE A 310 6.72 74.40 15.22
CA ILE A 310 6.56 75.23 16.41
C ILE A 310 6.97 76.68 16.11
N GLN A 311 6.30 77.63 16.73
CA GLN A 311 6.54 79.06 16.51
C GLN A 311 7.33 79.66 17.66
N ILE A 312 8.23 80.60 17.35
CA ILE A 312 8.98 81.33 18.37
C ILE A 312 7.98 82.06 19.28
N GLY A 313 8.14 81.89 20.59
CA GLY A 313 7.25 82.44 21.61
C GLY A 313 6.07 81.55 21.99
N GLN A 314 5.81 80.46 21.26
CA GLN A 314 4.81 79.45 21.62
C GLN A 314 5.21 78.80 22.96
N VAL A 315 4.23 78.56 23.84
CA VAL A 315 4.46 77.85 25.11
C VAL A 315 3.98 76.41 24.97
N LEU A 316 4.84 75.46 25.33
CA LEU A 316 4.57 74.03 25.29
C LEU A 316 4.58 73.45 26.70
N LYS A 317 3.58 72.64 27.05
CA LYS A 317 3.62 71.73 28.20
C LYS A 317 4.55 70.57 27.88
N VAL A 318 5.67 70.52 28.56
CA VAL A 318 6.65 69.45 28.39
C VAL A 318 6.68 68.66 29.69
N HIS A 319 6.11 67.46 29.67
CA HIS A 319 6.34 66.50 30.75
C HIS A 319 7.84 66.19 30.77
N PHE A 320 8.41 66.05 31.95
CA PHE A 320 9.80 65.60 32.11
C PHE A 320 9.85 64.60 33.25
N SER A 321 10.72 63.61 33.12
CA SER A 321 11.02 62.67 34.20
C SER A 321 12.46 62.90 34.64
N ASP A 322 12.70 62.99 35.94
CA ASP A 322 14.06 63.17 36.46
C ASP A 322 14.97 61.98 36.10
N TYR A 323 14.39 60.81 35.81
CA TYR A 323 15.00 59.64 35.17
C TYR A 323 13.91 58.86 34.42
N PRO A 324 14.15 58.23 33.25
CA PRO A 324 13.16 57.34 32.66
C PRO A 324 12.85 56.24 33.70
N PRO A 325 11.57 55.95 34.01
CA PRO A 325 11.23 54.89 34.93
C PRO A 325 11.81 53.58 34.42
N GLN A 326 12.46 52.81 35.29
CA GLN A 326 13.06 51.53 34.95
C GLN A 326 12.42 50.46 35.82
N PHE A 327 12.18 49.28 35.26
CA PHE A 327 11.75 48.11 36.04
C PHE A 327 12.76 46.98 35.91
N GLU A 328 12.79 46.12 36.92
CA GLU A 328 13.71 44.98 36.96
C GLU A 328 13.08 43.76 36.28
N TYR A 329 13.86 43.10 35.42
CA TYR A 329 13.50 41.89 34.71
C TYR A 329 14.55 40.80 34.93
N THR A 330 14.12 39.68 35.49
CA THR A 330 14.97 38.49 35.64
C THR A 330 14.88 37.60 34.40
N VAL A 331 16.02 37.38 33.74
CA VAL A 331 16.17 36.57 32.52
C VAL A 331 15.78 35.11 32.78
N LYS A 332 14.90 34.58 31.93
CA LYS A 332 14.40 33.21 31.94
C LYS A 332 15.14 32.32 30.94
N ALA A 333 14.97 31.00 31.09
CA ALA A 333 15.54 30.04 30.15
C ALA A 333 14.91 30.22 28.75
N GLY A 334 15.75 30.40 27.73
CA GLY A 334 15.32 30.63 26.35
C GLY A 334 15.17 32.11 25.95
N ASP A 335 15.34 33.04 26.89
CA ASP A 335 15.30 34.47 26.56
C ASP A 335 16.49 34.88 25.67
N THR A 336 16.21 35.82 24.78
CA THR A 336 17.22 36.54 24.01
C THR A 336 17.06 38.02 24.24
N LEU A 337 18.16 38.77 24.18
CA LEU A 337 18.11 40.23 24.38
C LEU A 337 17.22 40.91 23.33
N SER A 338 17.16 40.38 22.11
CA SER A 338 16.24 40.81 21.05
C SER A 338 14.78 40.48 21.35
N GLY A 339 14.50 39.29 21.88
CA GLY A 339 13.15 38.89 22.26
C GLY A 339 12.60 39.76 23.40
N ILE A 340 13.45 40.07 24.39
CA ILE A 340 13.13 40.99 25.48
C ILE A 340 12.88 42.40 24.93
N ALA A 341 13.78 42.94 24.10
CA ALA A 341 13.62 44.28 23.52
C ALA A 341 12.29 44.43 22.77
N HIS A 342 11.97 43.45 21.91
CA HIS A 342 10.71 43.43 21.19
C HIS A 342 9.50 43.33 22.13
N ALA A 343 9.56 42.47 23.15
CA ALA A 343 8.46 42.24 24.08
C ALA A 343 8.11 43.49 24.92
N PHE A 344 9.10 44.33 25.23
CA PHE A 344 8.95 45.54 26.03
C PHE A 344 9.01 46.82 25.20
N HIS A 345 8.86 46.72 23.88
CA HIS A 345 8.83 47.87 22.96
C HIS A 345 10.04 48.82 23.09
N THR A 346 11.19 48.28 23.45
CA THR A 346 12.48 49.01 23.55
C THR A 346 13.46 48.46 22.51
N SER A 347 14.70 48.96 22.52
CA SER A 347 15.76 48.49 21.65
C SER A 347 16.82 47.69 22.43
N VAL A 348 17.44 46.73 21.75
CA VAL A 348 18.61 46.00 22.30
C VAL A 348 19.70 47.00 22.73
N LYS A 349 19.89 48.08 21.97
CA LYS A 349 20.87 49.12 22.27
C LYS A 349 20.59 49.77 23.63
N GLU A 350 19.35 50.17 23.86
CA GLU A 350 18.92 50.85 25.07
C GLU A 350 19.03 49.95 26.31
N ILE A 351 18.59 48.68 26.20
CA ILE A 351 18.79 47.70 27.28
C ILE A 351 20.29 47.55 27.60
N LYS A 352 21.15 47.50 26.59
CA LYS A 352 22.60 47.37 26.81
C LYS A 352 23.21 48.61 27.46
N GLU A 353 22.76 49.79 27.08
CA GLU A 353 23.24 51.06 27.65
C GLU A 353 22.87 51.17 29.12
N ILE A 354 21.62 50.88 29.48
CA ILE A 354 21.13 50.92 30.87
C ILE A 354 21.86 49.88 31.75
N ASN A 355 22.08 48.68 31.23
CA ASN A 355 22.69 47.56 31.97
C ASN A 355 24.21 47.46 31.79
N ARG A 356 24.83 48.38 31.05
CA ARG A 356 26.27 48.37 30.74
C ARG A 356 26.75 47.05 30.12
N LEU A 357 25.92 46.41 29.29
CA LEU A 357 26.22 45.12 28.65
C LEU A 357 27.12 45.30 27.43
N LYS A 358 28.21 44.51 27.38
CA LYS A 358 29.17 44.54 26.27
C LYS A 358 28.77 43.64 25.09
N SER A 359 27.96 42.61 25.33
CA SER A 359 27.50 41.66 24.30
C SER A 359 25.97 41.49 24.35
N ASN A 360 25.42 40.69 23.44
CA ASN A 360 24.00 40.31 23.44
C ASN A 360 23.76 39.02 24.24
N VAL A 361 24.79 38.49 24.91
CA VAL A 361 24.71 37.28 25.72
C VAL A 361 24.17 37.65 27.09
N ILE A 362 23.09 37.01 27.48
CA ILE A 362 22.46 37.12 28.79
C ILE A 362 22.37 35.74 29.43
N GLN A 363 22.44 35.67 30.76
CA GLN A 363 22.44 34.42 31.51
C GLN A 363 21.10 34.18 32.20
N TYR A 364 20.73 32.90 32.35
CA TYR A 364 19.58 32.53 33.16
C TYR A 364 19.70 33.11 34.58
N LYS A 365 18.62 33.73 35.07
CA LYS A 365 18.52 34.49 36.33
C LYS A 365 19.32 35.79 36.41
N GLN A 366 19.92 36.25 35.31
CA GLN A 366 20.49 37.59 35.26
C GLN A 366 19.40 38.63 35.43
N GLU A 367 19.62 39.64 36.29
CA GLU A 367 18.71 40.77 36.45
C GLU A 367 19.09 41.88 35.46
N LEU A 368 18.09 42.41 34.76
CA LEU A 368 18.21 43.51 33.82
C LEU A 368 17.27 44.64 34.24
N LYS A 369 17.76 45.87 34.14
CA LYS A 369 16.96 47.09 34.20
C LYS A 369 16.46 47.42 32.81
N LEU A 370 15.15 47.40 32.61
CA LEU A 370 14.53 47.74 31.33
C LEU A 370 13.95 49.16 31.40
N PRO A 371 14.00 49.92 30.29
CA PRO A 371 13.31 51.19 30.23
C PRO A 371 11.80 50.94 30.23
N CYS A 372 11.08 51.83 30.91
CA CYS A 372 9.81 52.30 30.41
C CYS A 372 10.07 53.34 29.29
#